data_AF-A0A3P7SWK9-F1
#
_entry.id   AF-A0A3P7SWK9-F1
#
_cell.length_a   1.000
_cell.length_b   1.000
_cell.length_c   1.000
_cell.angle_alpha   90.00
_cell.angle_beta   90.00
_cell.angle_gamma   90.00
#
_symmetry.space_group_name_H-M   'P 1'
#
loop_
_entity.id
_entity.type
_entity.pdbx_description
1 polymer ?
#
loop_
_entity_poly.entity_id
_entity_poly.type
_entity_poly.pdbx_seq_one_letter_code
_entity_poly.pdbx_strand_id
1 'polypeptide(L)'
;MLYYLLFIINCCEANESIAVLANDVSRDEKKFLIYDVNYGEGFNLRRDVFMRIANTVRILRERGYNYVLVLPPWGGLYHWRKHHLKVPWSKFFHIQSINEFVPVIEFHRFLKETNYDAIDEVLYLQGYAEGWTGGKYEIKYDQRNCIINDPHYKFIGGLCLRIVYFWTHVKVNRTVSELSSIFILVQFFRKGWFFSFENIYARKFSCISIQGDSETLANMIQRDHHHANSLMIDRAETVLHSHFGDFHYWEARRSMRYAEHLRLVADEFRQKRLNSNDRRDGTLISDSWKTTRKEHGEAQGGDYICVHWRRRDFVRSHSADIPSISGTAEQVSVL
;
A
#
# COMPACT_ATOMS: atom_id res chain seq x y z
N MET A 1 -27.89 -33.13 42.56
CA MET A 1 -28.73 -32.57 41.48
C MET A 1 -27.82 -31.94 40.45
N LEU A 2 -27.65 -32.62 39.32
CA LEU A 2 -27.06 -32.06 38.10
C LEU A 2 -28.03 -31.05 37.49
N TYR A 3 -27.52 -29.89 37.09
CA TYR A 3 -28.18 -29.05 36.09
C TYR A 3 -27.28 -29.00 34.85
N TYR A 4 -27.78 -29.59 33.76
CA TYR A 4 -27.31 -29.41 32.40
C TYR A 4 -27.78 -28.04 31.89
N LEU A 5 -26.93 -27.32 31.18
CA LEU A 5 -27.39 -26.50 30.05
C LEU A 5 -26.45 -26.72 28.86
N LEU A 6 -27.06 -27.19 27.77
CA LEU A 6 -26.45 -27.35 26.46
C LEU A 6 -26.04 -26.00 25.87
N PHE A 7 -24.87 -25.95 25.24
CA PHE A 7 -24.62 -25.09 24.09
C PHE A 7 -24.18 -25.97 22.90
N ILE A 8 -25.02 -26.00 21.87
CA ILE A 8 -24.66 -26.42 20.51
C ILE A 8 -24.58 -25.12 19.69
N ILE A 9 -23.44 -24.89 19.03
CA ILE A 9 -23.22 -24.28 17.69
C ILE A 9 -21.69 -24.35 17.47
N ASN A 10 -21.20 -25.34 16.74
CA ASN A 10 -20.93 -25.35 15.29
C ASN A 10 -19.76 -24.45 14.80
N CYS A 11 -18.73 -25.17 14.38
CA CYS A 11 -17.80 -24.93 13.26
C CYS A 11 -16.75 -23.81 13.35
N CYS A 12 -15.52 -24.26 13.60
CA CYS A 12 -14.29 -23.90 12.89
C CYS A 12 -14.18 -22.46 12.38
N GLU A 13 -13.64 -21.56 13.22
CA GLU A 13 -12.78 -20.52 12.69
C GLU A 13 -11.39 -21.12 12.47
N ALA A 14 -11.00 -21.19 11.20
CA ALA A 14 -9.65 -21.53 10.82
C ALA A 14 -8.71 -20.50 11.43
N ASN A 15 -7.81 -20.95 12.30
CA ASN A 15 -6.64 -20.19 12.70
C ASN A 15 -5.85 -19.82 11.44
N GLU A 16 -6.02 -18.60 10.95
CA GLU A 16 -5.01 -17.96 10.10
C GLU A 16 -3.79 -17.73 10.98
N SER A 17 -2.88 -18.71 10.96
CA SER A 17 -1.56 -18.62 11.55
C SER A 17 -0.88 -17.35 11.06
N ILE A 18 -0.65 -16.42 12.00
CA ILE A 18 0.32 -15.35 11.86
C ILE A 18 1.65 -16.05 11.54
N ALA A 19 2.09 -15.99 10.29
CA ALA A 19 3.44 -16.40 9.95
C ALA A 19 4.40 -15.41 10.59
N VAL A 20 4.89 -15.79 11.77
CA VAL A 20 5.94 -15.08 12.49
C VAL A 20 7.19 -15.17 11.63
N LEU A 21 7.52 -14.07 10.95
CA LEU A 21 8.88 -13.84 10.49
C LEU A 21 9.73 -13.65 11.76
N ALA A 22 10.29 -14.76 12.25
CA ALA A 22 11.29 -14.74 13.31
C ALA A 22 12.60 -14.21 12.74
N ASN A 23 12.81 -12.91 12.94
CA ASN A 23 14.11 -12.33 13.24
C ASN A 23 13.82 -11.24 14.27
N ASP A 24 14.55 -11.26 15.38
CA ASP A 24 14.43 -10.34 16.51
C ASP A 24 14.23 -8.89 16.06
N VAL A 25 13.00 -8.37 16.14
CA VAL A 25 12.73 -6.94 15.99
C VAL A 25 12.18 -6.42 17.30
N SER A 26 13.03 -5.80 18.11
CA SER A 26 12.57 -4.74 19.01
C SER A 26 13.68 -3.75 19.37
N ARG A 27 13.35 -2.48 19.18
CA ARG A 27 13.31 -1.57 20.34
C ARG A 27 12.19 -0.53 20.32
N ASP A 28 11.52 -0.31 19.17
CA ASP A 28 10.34 0.57 19.07
C ASP A 28 9.04 -0.20 18.80
N GLU A 29 7.94 0.41 19.23
CA GLU A 29 6.56 0.00 18.93
C GLU A 29 6.35 -0.22 17.42
N LYS A 30 5.46 -1.17 17.09
CA LYS A 30 5.03 -1.46 15.72
C LYS A 30 4.60 -0.18 15.00
N LYS A 31 5.18 0.10 13.82
CA LYS A 31 4.85 1.26 12.99
C LYS A 31 4.12 0.83 11.71
N PHE A 32 3.26 1.69 11.21
CA PHE A 32 2.43 1.44 10.03
C PHE A 32 2.77 2.42 8.91
N LEU A 33 3.07 1.88 7.72
CA LEU A 33 3.18 2.66 6.49
C LEU A 33 1.94 2.43 5.63
N ILE A 34 1.22 3.50 5.32
CA ILE A 34 0.05 3.52 4.46
C ILE A 34 0.45 4.28 3.19
N TYR A 35 -0.17 3.99 2.05
CA TYR A 35 0.04 4.81 0.85
C TYR A 35 -1.22 4.90 -0.01
N ASP A 36 -1.32 5.97 -0.79
CA ASP A 36 -2.24 6.07 -1.92
C ASP A 36 -1.52 6.62 -3.15
N VAL A 37 -2.18 6.51 -4.28
CA VAL A 37 -1.68 6.85 -5.61
C VAL A 37 -2.68 7.79 -6.26
N ASN A 38 -2.20 8.66 -7.15
CA ASN A 38 -3.05 9.53 -7.97
C ASN A 38 -4.33 8.82 -8.47
N TYR A 39 -5.49 9.48 -8.33
CA TYR A 39 -6.81 8.90 -8.60
C TYR A 39 -7.00 8.46 -10.06
N GLY A 40 -6.27 9.09 -11.00
CA GLY A 40 -6.27 8.70 -12.41
C GLY A 40 -5.58 7.36 -12.69
N GLU A 41 -4.78 6.85 -11.74
CA GLU A 41 -3.95 5.67 -11.98
C GLU A 41 -4.74 4.36 -11.93
N GLY A 42 -4.52 3.54 -12.96
CA GLY A 42 -5.17 2.25 -13.12
C GLY A 42 -4.60 1.16 -12.22
N PHE A 43 -5.31 0.01 -12.19
CA PHE A 43 -4.97 -1.15 -11.37
C PHE A 43 -3.52 -1.63 -11.55
N ASN A 44 -3.03 -1.72 -12.79
CA ASN A 44 -1.70 -2.26 -13.07
C ASN A 44 -0.55 -1.31 -12.67
N LEU A 45 -0.72 0.00 -12.83
CA LEU A 45 0.30 0.95 -12.35
C LEU A 45 0.35 0.97 -10.82
N ARG A 46 -0.80 0.87 -10.15
CA ARG A 46 -0.86 0.76 -8.67
C ARG A 46 -0.14 -0.49 -8.15
N ARG A 47 -0.16 -1.61 -8.89
CA ARG A 47 0.65 -2.80 -8.58
C ARG A 47 2.15 -2.54 -8.69
N ASP A 48 2.56 -1.70 -9.64
CA ASP A 48 3.96 -1.29 -9.75
C ASP A 48 4.38 -0.40 -8.58
N VAL A 49 3.55 0.58 -8.22
CA VAL A 49 3.78 1.44 -7.04
C VAL A 49 3.85 0.64 -5.75
N PHE A 50 3.02 -0.41 -5.60
CA PHE A 50 3.13 -1.33 -4.46
C PHE A 50 4.56 -1.88 -4.30
N MET A 51 5.22 -2.28 -5.38
CA MET A 51 6.58 -2.83 -5.29
C MET A 51 7.59 -1.79 -4.81
N ARG A 52 7.40 -0.51 -5.19
CA ARG A 52 8.24 0.61 -4.74
C ARG A 52 8.10 0.82 -3.24
N ILE A 53 6.87 0.87 -2.74
CA ILE A 53 6.57 1.07 -1.30
C ILE A 53 6.92 -0.17 -0.47
N ALA A 54 6.68 -1.38 -0.99
CA ALA A 54 7.09 -2.61 -0.32
C ALA A 54 8.62 -2.70 -0.17
N ASN A 55 9.39 -2.25 -1.17
CA ASN A 55 10.84 -2.13 -1.05
C ASN A 55 11.27 -1.06 -0.05
N THR A 56 10.57 0.05 0.06
CA THR A 56 10.79 1.02 1.16
C THR A 56 10.63 0.33 2.52
N VAL A 57 9.55 -0.44 2.72
CA VAL A 57 9.34 -1.18 3.98
C VAL A 57 10.42 -2.23 4.21
N ARG A 58 10.85 -2.96 3.16
CA ARG A 58 11.98 -3.89 3.24
C ARG A 58 13.24 -3.19 3.78
N ILE A 59 13.62 -2.06 3.18
CA ILE A 59 14.80 -1.28 3.59
C ILE A 59 14.67 -0.80 5.04
N LEU A 60 13.50 -0.31 5.45
CA LEU A 60 13.24 0.10 6.83
C LEU A 60 13.43 -1.08 7.80
N ARG A 61 12.93 -2.27 7.44
CA ARG A 61 13.03 -3.48 8.28
C ARG A 61 14.45 -4.03 8.37
N GLU A 62 15.19 -4.04 7.26
CA GLU A 62 16.61 -4.42 7.24
C GLU A 62 17.48 -3.53 8.13
N ARG A 63 17.08 -2.25 8.27
CA ARG A 63 17.70 -1.29 9.19
C ARG A 63 17.21 -1.42 10.64
N GLY A 64 16.38 -2.43 10.95
CA GLY A 64 15.93 -2.75 12.32
C GLY A 64 14.63 -2.10 12.77
N TYR A 65 13.90 -1.38 11.89
CA TYR A 65 12.66 -0.71 12.25
C TYR A 65 11.43 -1.59 12.00
N ASN A 66 10.54 -1.70 12.99
CA ASN A 66 9.37 -2.59 12.93
C ASN A 66 8.19 -2.01 12.12
N TYR A 67 8.40 -1.77 10.83
CA TYR A 67 7.34 -1.31 9.92
C TYR A 67 6.49 -2.46 9.38
N VAL A 68 5.18 -2.21 9.29
CA VAL A 68 4.18 -3.04 8.61
C VAL A 68 3.50 -2.21 7.52
N LEU A 69 3.40 -2.76 6.33
CA LEU A 69 2.75 -2.10 5.20
C LEU A 69 1.23 -2.32 5.26
N VAL A 70 0.48 -1.24 5.31
CA VAL A 70 -0.98 -1.25 5.25
C VAL A 70 -1.40 -1.19 3.78
N LEU A 71 -2.10 -2.23 3.33
CA LEU A 71 -2.54 -2.38 1.95
C LEU A 71 -3.75 -1.46 1.66
N PRO A 72 -3.66 -0.52 0.71
CA PRO A 72 -4.76 0.38 0.39
C PRO A 72 -5.89 -0.41 -0.29
N PRO A 73 -7.15 -0.30 0.17
CA PRO A 73 -8.24 -1.03 -0.44
C PRO A 73 -8.46 -0.53 -1.87
N TRP A 74 -8.82 -1.46 -2.76
CA TRP A 74 -9.11 -1.15 -4.16
C TRP A 74 -10.48 -0.46 -4.26
N GLY A 75 -10.49 0.74 -4.81
CA GLY A 75 -11.67 1.57 -4.99
C GLY A 75 -11.38 2.76 -5.89
N GLY A 76 -12.41 3.45 -6.39
CA GLY A 76 -12.24 4.68 -7.18
C GLY A 76 -11.49 4.54 -8.52
N LEU A 77 -11.16 3.33 -8.97
CA LEU A 77 -10.28 3.12 -10.14
C LEU A 77 -10.93 3.47 -11.48
N TYR A 78 -10.12 4.02 -12.37
CA TYR A 78 -10.49 4.22 -13.78
C TYR A 78 -10.84 2.86 -14.42
N HIS A 79 -11.96 2.81 -15.16
CA HIS A 79 -12.63 1.62 -15.73
C HIS A 79 -13.46 0.72 -14.79
N TRP A 80 -13.51 0.99 -13.49
CA TRP A 80 -14.31 0.16 -12.57
C TRP A 80 -15.74 0.69 -12.47
N ARG A 81 -16.74 -0.19 -12.58
CA ARG A 81 -18.16 0.20 -12.61
C ARG A 81 -18.67 0.79 -11.29
N LYS A 82 -18.10 0.37 -10.15
CA LYS A 82 -18.55 0.79 -8.81
C LYS A 82 -17.41 1.45 -8.06
N HIS A 83 -17.34 2.78 -8.15
CA HIS A 83 -16.25 3.57 -7.58
C HIS A 83 -16.22 3.58 -6.04
N HIS A 84 -17.35 3.34 -5.36
CA HIS A 84 -17.47 3.36 -3.90
C HIS A 84 -17.04 2.05 -3.22
N LEU A 85 -16.66 1.02 -3.98
CA LEU A 85 -16.25 -0.24 -3.38
C LEU A 85 -14.89 -0.09 -2.70
N LYS A 86 -14.77 -0.72 -1.52
CA LYS A 86 -13.55 -0.81 -0.71
C LYS A 86 -13.12 -2.27 -0.71
N VAL A 87 -12.53 -2.73 -1.80
CA VAL A 87 -12.23 -4.14 -1.99
C VAL A 87 -10.87 -4.47 -1.36
N PRO A 88 -10.78 -5.46 -0.46
CA PRO A 88 -9.50 -5.85 0.14
C PRO A 88 -8.59 -6.54 -0.89
N TRP A 89 -7.29 -6.55 -0.61
CA TRP A 89 -6.29 -7.17 -1.48
C TRP A 89 -6.49 -8.68 -1.62
N SER A 90 -6.99 -9.36 -0.59
CA SER A 90 -7.28 -10.80 -0.59
C SER A 90 -8.26 -11.25 -1.68
N LYS A 91 -9.02 -10.33 -2.29
CA LYS A 91 -9.86 -10.62 -3.46
C LYS A 91 -9.07 -10.75 -4.75
N PHE A 92 -7.87 -10.20 -4.85
CA PHE A 92 -7.05 -10.22 -6.06
C PHE A 92 -5.73 -10.98 -5.87
N PHE A 93 -5.15 -10.90 -4.67
CA PHE A 93 -3.83 -11.43 -4.36
C PHE A 93 -3.85 -12.37 -3.17
N HIS A 94 -2.94 -13.33 -3.20
CA HIS A 94 -2.69 -14.23 -2.08
C HIS A 94 -1.84 -13.51 -1.03
N ILE A 95 -2.49 -13.04 0.04
CA ILE A 95 -1.87 -12.19 1.06
C ILE A 95 -0.66 -12.85 1.73
N GLN A 96 -0.72 -14.16 1.98
CA GLN A 96 0.38 -14.89 2.60
C GLN A 96 1.66 -14.86 1.75
N SER A 97 1.53 -14.92 0.42
CA SER A 97 2.69 -14.79 -0.47
C SER A 97 3.31 -13.40 -0.43
N ILE A 98 2.51 -12.34 -0.22
CA ILE A 98 3.03 -10.99 -0.03
C ILE A 98 3.73 -10.88 1.34
N ASN A 99 3.14 -11.47 2.39
CA ASN A 99 3.70 -11.50 3.74
C ASN A 99 5.06 -12.20 3.82
N GLU A 100 5.34 -13.15 2.93
CA GLU A 100 6.67 -13.76 2.82
C GLU A 100 7.75 -12.75 2.38
N PHE A 101 7.40 -11.65 1.70
CA PHE A 101 8.32 -10.59 1.30
C PHE A 101 8.45 -9.50 2.37
N VAL A 102 7.33 -8.85 2.72
CA VAL A 102 7.26 -7.85 3.81
C VAL A 102 5.97 -8.02 4.59
N PRO A 103 5.94 -7.72 5.91
CA PRO A 103 4.71 -7.79 6.69
C PRO A 103 3.66 -6.82 6.13
N VAL A 104 2.51 -7.35 5.76
CA VAL A 104 1.38 -6.60 5.23
C VAL A 104 0.13 -6.85 6.06
N ILE A 105 -0.71 -5.82 6.17
CA ILE A 105 -2.06 -5.94 6.71
C ILE A 105 -3.06 -5.22 5.82
N GLU A 106 -4.28 -5.73 5.75
CA GLU A 106 -5.38 -5.04 5.08
C GLU A 106 -5.76 -3.77 5.87
N PHE A 107 -6.17 -2.70 5.16
CA PHE A 107 -6.52 -1.43 5.80
C PHE A 107 -7.59 -1.56 6.90
N HIS A 108 -8.60 -2.43 6.71
CA HIS A 108 -9.60 -2.66 7.75
C HIS A 108 -9.05 -3.34 9.01
N ARG A 109 -7.97 -4.13 8.91
CA ARG A 109 -7.28 -4.71 10.07
C ARG A 109 -6.46 -3.64 10.78
N PHE A 110 -5.74 -2.79 10.02
CA PHE A 110 -5.06 -1.61 10.57
C PHE A 110 -6.00 -0.76 11.43
N LEU A 111 -7.18 -0.41 10.90
CA LEU A 111 -8.18 0.38 11.64
C LEU A 111 -8.61 -0.28 12.95
N LYS A 112 -8.74 -1.61 12.99
CA LYS A 112 -9.08 -2.33 14.22
C LYS A 112 -7.92 -2.33 15.21
N GLU A 113 -6.69 -2.58 14.73
CA GLU A 113 -5.49 -2.62 15.56
C GLU A 113 -5.16 -1.27 16.19
N THR A 114 -5.43 -0.16 15.49
CA THR A 114 -5.25 1.19 16.02
C THR A 114 -6.48 1.72 16.77
N ASN A 115 -7.50 0.88 17.00
CA ASN A 115 -8.78 1.30 17.58
C ASN A 115 -9.41 2.52 16.89
N TYR A 116 -9.31 2.55 15.55
CA TYR A 116 -9.77 3.63 14.69
C TYR A 116 -9.18 5.00 15.02
N ASP A 117 -7.99 5.03 15.63
CA ASP A 117 -7.29 6.29 15.92
C ASP A 117 -6.87 7.02 14.63
N ALA A 118 -6.65 8.33 14.76
CA ALA A 118 -6.19 9.16 13.66
C ALA A 118 -4.80 8.74 13.17
N ILE A 119 -4.58 8.84 11.86
CA ILE A 119 -3.26 8.68 11.25
C ILE A 119 -2.36 9.81 11.77
N ASP A 120 -1.14 9.51 12.20
CA ASP A 120 -0.28 10.53 12.81
C ASP A 120 0.15 11.57 11.78
N GLU A 121 0.68 11.13 10.64
CA GLU A 121 1.18 12.02 9.60
C GLU A 121 0.77 11.57 8.20
N VAL A 122 0.38 12.53 7.35
CA VAL A 122 0.22 12.37 5.91
C VAL A 122 1.28 13.20 5.21
N LEU A 123 2.07 12.55 4.35
CA LEU A 123 3.03 13.20 3.45
C LEU A 123 2.47 13.16 2.03
N TYR A 124 2.18 14.33 1.48
CA TYR A 124 1.74 14.48 0.10
C TYR A 124 2.96 14.69 -0.80
N LEU A 125 3.30 13.68 -1.61
CA LEU A 125 4.45 13.79 -2.50
C LEU A 125 4.12 14.64 -3.74
N GLN A 126 5.10 15.41 -4.18
CA GLN A 126 4.99 16.25 -5.38
C GLN A 126 6.35 16.36 -6.07
N GLY A 127 6.34 16.80 -7.33
CA GLY A 127 7.57 17.20 -8.00
C GLY A 127 8.16 18.49 -7.41
N TYR A 128 9.36 18.84 -7.85
CA TYR A 128 9.91 20.18 -7.67
C TYR A 128 9.24 21.12 -8.67
N ALA A 129 8.76 22.29 -8.20
CA ALA A 129 8.03 23.24 -9.04
C ALA A 129 8.91 23.83 -10.16
N GLU A 130 10.20 23.96 -9.89
CA GLU A 130 11.25 24.34 -10.82
C GLU A 130 11.65 23.22 -11.81
N GLY A 131 11.12 22.00 -11.62
CA GLY A 131 11.51 20.81 -12.38
C GLY A 131 12.95 20.37 -12.09
N TRP A 132 13.59 19.79 -13.09
CA TRP A 132 15.04 19.53 -13.08
C TRP A 132 15.64 20.13 -14.34
N THR A 133 16.71 20.90 -14.18
CA THR A 133 17.39 21.61 -15.26
C THR A 133 18.76 20.99 -15.53
N GLY A 134 19.20 20.94 -16.78
CA GLY A 134 20.57 20.52 -17.13
C GLY A 134 20.82 19.03 -17.28
N GLY A 135 19.76 18.21 -17.47
CA GLY A 135 19.90 16.80 -17.85
C GLY A 135 20.39 15.85 -16.74
N LYS A 136 20.64 16.35 -15.52
CA LYS A 136 21.05 15.54 -14.36
C LYS A 136 19.88 15.34 -13.42
N TYR A 137 19.50 14.08 -13.20
CA TYR A 137 18.51 13.71 -12.19
C TYR A 137 19.21 13.61 -10.83
N GLU A 138 18.87 14.50 -9.90
CA GLU A 138 19.46 14.54 -8.56
C GLU A 138 18.51 13.89 -7.55
N ILE A 139 19.03 12.97 -6.75
CA ILE A 139 18.25 12.34 -5.68
C ILE A 139 18.18 13.30 -4.49
N LYS A 140 17.00 13.82 -4.19
CA LYS A 140 16.74 14.78 -3.11
C LYS A 140 15.26 14.85 -2.72
N TYR A 141 15.01 15.36 -1.52
CA TYR A 141 13.68 15.70 -1.04
C TYR A 141 13.73 16.96 -0.18
N ASP A 142 12.64 17.74 -0.19
CA ASP A 142 12.47 18.94 0.63
C ASP A 142 11.01 19.09 1.07
N GLN A 143 10.78 19.41 2.34
CA GLN A 143 9.46 19.88 2.77
C GLN A 143 9.20 21.26 2.16
N ARG A 144 8.12 21.38 1.39
CA ARG A 144 7.77 22.61 0.67
C ARG A 144 6.29 22.93 0.80
N ASN A 145 5.92 24.14 0.39
CA ASN A 145 4.52 24.47 0.20
C ASN A 145 3.90 23.54 -0.85
N CYS A 146 2.65 23.18 -0.65
CA CYS A 146 1.90 22.37 -1.61
C CYS A 146 1.77 23.13 -2.93
N ILE A 147 2.14 22.50 -4.04
CA ILE A 147 2.01 23.11 -5.39
C ILE A 147 0.54 23.27 -5.77
N ILE A 148 -0.29 22.30 -5.38
CA ILE A 148 -1.74 22.35 -5.57
C ILE A 148 -2.36 23.00 -4.33
N ASN A 149 -3.17 24.05 -4.55
CA ASN A 149 -3.81 24.82 -3.48
C ASN A 149 -4.81 24.02 -2.63
N ASP A 150 -5.45 22.99 -3.20
CA ASP A 150 -6.31 22.05 -2.47
C ASP A 150 -5.83 20.61 -2.76
N PRO A 151 -4.90 20.05 -1.95
CA PRO A 151 -4.40 18.69 -2.13
C PRO A 151 -5.42 17.61 -1.72
N HIS A 152 -6.71 17.96 -1.63
CA HIS A 152 -7.82 17.11 -1.16
C HIS A 152 -7.82 16.82 0.36
N TYR A 153 -7.00 17.54 1.14
CA TYR A 153 -6.96 17.46 2.60
C TYR A 153 -7.46 18.75 3.25
N LYS A 154 -8.66 18.70 3.81
CA LYS A 154 -9.31 19.86 4.44
C LYS A 154 -9.08 19.86 5.94
N PHE A 155 -8.83 21.04 6.48
CA PHE A 155 -8.74 21.22 7.92
C PHE A 155 -10.12 21.06 8.55
N ILE A 156 -10.18 20.30 9.64
CA ILE A 156 -11.35 20.26 10.50
C ILE A 156 -10.91 20.75 11.87
N GLY A 157 -11.53 21.85 12.30
CA GLY A 157 -11.38 22.34 13.67
C GLY A 157 -12.05 21.34 14.62
N GLY A 158 -11.25 20.46 15.23
CA GLY A 158 -11.70 19.62 16.33
C GLY A 158 -11.47 20.36 17.64
N LEU A 159 -12.53 20.65 18.39
CA LEU A 159 -12.43 21.16 19.75
C LEU A 159 -12.08 19.98 20.69
N CYS A 160 -10.87 19.44 20.62
CA CYS A 160 -10.42 18.46 21.62
C CYS A 160 -9.88 19.23 22.83
N LEU A 161 -10.76 19.68 23.72
CA LEU A 161 -10.36 20.30 25.00
C LEU A 161 -9.71 19.24 25.90
N ARG A 162 -8.41 18.98 25.72
CA ARG A 162 -7.62 18.34 26.79
C ARG A 162 -7.23 19.44 27.78
N ILE A 163 -8.02 19.57 28.85
CA ILE A 163 -7.65 20.39 30.00
C ILE A 163 -6.57 19.63 30.76
N VAL A 164 -5.33 20.10 30.66
CA VAL A 164 -4.24 19.60 31.50
C VAL A 164 -4.12 20.53 32.71
N TYR A 165 -4.44 20.01 33.90
CA TYR A 165 -4.21 20.71 35.15
C TYR A 165 -2.75 20.54 35.55
N PHE A 166 -2.00 21.64 35.59
CA PHE A 166 -0.67 21.65 36.20
C PHE A 166 -0.77 22.27 37.59
N TRP A 167 -0.34 21.52 38.60
CA TRP A 167 -0.20 22.01 39.97
C TRP A 167 1.28 22.28 40.23
N THR A 168 1.62 23.55 40.45
CA THR A 168 2.97 23.92 40.91
C THR A 168 2.89 24.37 42.37
N HIS A 169 3.53 23.63 43.26
CA HIS A 169 3.69 24.06 44.65
C HIS A 169 4.88 25.02 44.75
N VAL A 170 4.59 26.32 44.80
CA VAL A 170 5.59 27.35 45.06
C VAL A 170 5.64 27.61 46.57
N LYS A 171 6.77 27.27 47.23
CA LYS A 171 7.03 27.66 48.62
C LYS A 171 7.68 29.03 48.65
N VAL A 172 6.92 30.06 49.03
CA VAL A 172 7.47 31.37 49.40
C VAL A 172 7.01 31.66 50.83
N ASN A 173 7.98 31.82 51.75
CA ASN A 173 7.81 32.26 53.15
C ASN A 173 6.48 31.89 53.83
N ARG A 174 6.43 30.67 54.40
CA ARG A 174 5.41 30.17 55.36
C ARG A 174 3.92 30.30 54.97
N THR A 175 3.59 30.66 53.73
CA THR A 175 2.23 30.56 53.17
C THR A 175 2.27 29.78 51.86
N VAL A 176 1.50 28.69 51.77
CA VAL A 176 1.34 27.91 50.53
C VAL A 176 0.24 28.58 49.71
N SER A 177 0.56 29.08 48.53
CA SER A 177 -0.42 29.53 47.54
C SER A 177 -0.52 28.51 46.41
N GLU A 178 -1.71 27.97 46.19
CA GLU A 178 -2.03 27.08 45.06
C GLU A 178 -2.34 27.93 43.82
N LEU A 179 -1.62 27.71 42.72
CA LEU A 179 -1.91 28.29 41.42
C LEU A 179 -2.20 27.15 40.45
N SER A 180 -3.42 27.13 39.89
CA SER A 180 -3.82 26.19 38.85
C SER A 180 -3.77 26.87 37.48
N SER A 181 -2.97 26.34 36.55
CA SER A 181 -2.96 26.78 35.16
C SER A 181 -3.75 25.80 34.29
N ILE A 182 -4.69 26.31 33.49
CA ILE A 182 -5.45 25.54 32.48
C ILE A 182 -4.79 25.76 31.13
N PHE A 183 -4.25 24.69 30.54
CA PHE A 183 -3.84 24.71 29.13
C PHE A 183 -4.95 24.07 28.27
N ILE A 184 -5.46 24.83 27.30
CA ILE A 184 -6.38 24.34 26.26
C ILE A 184 -5.52 23.93 25.07
N LEU A 185 -5.36 22.63 24.86
CA LEU A 185 -4.68 22.12 23.66
C LEU A 185 -5.70 21.97 22.53
N VAL A 186 -5.75 22.89 21.57
CA VAL A 186 -6.59 22.71 20.37
C VAL A 186 -5.87 21.76 19.42
N GLN A 187 -6.36 20.52 19.30
CA GLN A 187 -5.80 19.56 18.35
C GLN A 187 -6.51 19.65 17.01
N PHE A 188 -5.76 19.98 15.97
CA PHE A 188 -6.28 20.12 14.63
C PHE A 188 -6.15 18.81 13.84
N PHE A 189 -7.18 18.48 13.06
CA PHE A 189 -7.20 17.27 12.25
C PHE A 189 -7.41 17.62 10.77
N ARG A 190 -6.95 16.71 9.90
CA ARG A 190 -7.11 16.77 8.45
C ARG A 190 -8.05 15.68 8.01
N LYS A 191 -9.13 16.05 7.32
CA LYS A 191 -10.01 15.11 6.60
C LYS A 191 -9.58 15.05 5.15
N GLY A 192 -9.53 13.85 4.60
CA GLY A 192 -9.17 13.58 3.22
C GLY A 192 -10.02 12.46 2.64
N TRP A 193 -9.59 11.92 1.50
CA TRP A 193 -10.28 10.81 0.84
C TRP A 193 -10.24 9.52 1.67
N PHE A 194 -9.07 9.18 2.21
CA PHE A 194 -8.81 7.98 3.03
C PHE A 194 -9.58 6.75 2.56
N PHE A 195 -9.50 6.46 1.25
CA PHE A 195 -10.17 5.32 0.60
C PHE A 195 -11.70 5.25 0.82
N SER A 196 -12.37 6.40 0.82
CA SER A 196 -13.80 6.59 1.12
C SER A 196 -14.21 6.25 2.56
N PHE A 197 -13.29 6.16 3.52
CA PHE A 197 -13.64 6.00 4.93
C PHE A 197 -13.90 7.37 5.57
N GLU A 198 -15.15 7.63 5.98
CA GLU A 198 -15.59 8.97 6.39
C GLU A 198 -15.06 9.43 7.76
N ASN A 199 -14.79 8.47 8.64
CA ASN A 199 -14.39 8.69 10.04
C ASN A 199 -12.87 8.57 10.25
N ILE A 200 -12.09 8.78 9.20
CA ILE A 200 -10.62 8.74 9.26
C ILE A 200 -10.08 10.15 9.10
N TYR A 201 -9.09 10.46 9.92
CA TYR A 201 -8.45 11.76 9.98
C TYR A 201 -6.95 11.60 10.15
N ALA A 202 -6.19 12.64 9.79
CA ALA A 202 -4.77 12.73 10.10
C ALA A 202 -4.48 13.87 11.09
N ARG A 203 -3.52 13.68 12.00
CA ARG A 203 -3.11 14.71 12.98
C ARG A 203 -2.21 15.77 12.34
N LYS A 204 -1.35 15.36 11.40
CA LYS A 204 -0.43 16.23 10.69
C LYS A 204 -0.46 15.96 9.18
N PHE A 205 -0.23 17.02 8.41
CA PHE A 205 -0.17 16.97 6.95
C PHE A 205 0.94 17.91 6.46
N SER A 206 1.79 17.43 5.55
CA SER A 206 2.82 18.22 4.88
C SER A 206 2.98 17.80 3.41
N CYS A 207 3.44 18.73 2.58
CA CYS A 207 3.80 18.46 1.19
C CYS A 207 5.32 18.32 1.07
N ILE A 208 5.77 17.27 0.39
CA ILE A 208 7.19 16.98 0.18
C ILE A 208 7.47 16.96 -1.32
N SER A 209 8.34 17.85 -1.77
CA SER A 209 8.91 17.75 -3.11
C SER A 209 10.00 16.69 -3.10
N ILE A 210 9.92 15.68 -3.97
CA ILE A 210 10.88 14.57 -4.01
C ILE A 210 11.28 14.21 -5.45
N GLN A 211 12.57 13.94 -5.63
CA GLN A 211 13.17 13.28 -6.78
C GLN A 211 13.99 12.13 -6.22
N GLY A 212 13.55 10.90 -6.41
CA GLY A 212 14.23 9.75 -5.83
C GLY A 212 13.40 8.49 -5.88
N ASP A 213 13.86 7.51 -5.13
CA ASP A 213 13.43 6.11 -5.19
C ASP A 213 13.01 5.56 -3.82
N SER A 214 12.73 4.27 -3.76
CA SER A 214 12.37 3.55 -2.53
C SER A 214 13.35 3.77 -1.37
N GLU A 215 14.66 3.91 -1.65
CA GLU A 215 15.68 4.16 -0.63
C GLU A 215 15.65 5.61 -0.16
N THR A 216 15.46 6.54 -1.09
CA THR A 216 15.26 7.97 -0.79
C THR A 216 14.07 8.16 0.16
N LEU A 217 12.95 7.49 -0.12
CA LEU A 217 11.77 7.50 0.75
C LEU A 217 12.09 6.88 2.13
N ALA A 218 12.79 5.75 2.19
CA ALA A 218 13.18 5.12 3.47
C ALA A 218 14.08 6.04 4.31
N ASN A 219 15.05 6.72 3.67
CA ASN A 219 15.95 7.68 4.30
C ASN A 219 15.18 8.87 4.89
N MET A 220 14.23 9.43 4.13
CA MET A 220 13.37 10.53 4.61
C MET A 220 12.52 10.10 5.81
N ILE A 221 11.87 8.93 5.73
CA ILE A 221 11.02 8.42 6.81
C ILE A 221 11.83 8.27 8.11
N GLN A 222 13.03 7.68 8.03
CA GLN A 222 13.89 7.48 9.20
C GLN A 222 14.44 8.78 9.78
N ARG A 223 14.85 9.71 8.92
CA ARG A 223 15.47 10.96 9.39
C ARG A 223 14.43 11.89 10.01
N ASP A 224 13.33 12.11 9.30
CA ASP A 224 12.45 13.26 9.58
C ASP A 224 11.08 12.85 10.16
N HIS A 225 10.68 11.58 10.00
CA HIS A 225 9.33 11.10 10.36
C HIS A 225 9.33 9.85 11.27
N HIS A 226 10.45 9.54 11.92
CA HIS A 226 10.58 8.35 12.78
C HIS A 226 9.66 8.37 14.01
N HIS A 227 9.19 9.54 14.43
CA HIS A 227 8.27 9.70 15.56
C HIS A 227 6.84 9.22 15.26
N ALA A 228 6.41 9.18 14.00
CA ALA A 228 5.06 8.75 13.63
C ALA A 228 4.90 7.25 13.84
N ASN A 229 3.78 6.81 14.44
CA ASN A 229 3.42 5.40 14.54
C ASN A 229 2.59 4.96 13.33
N SER A 230 1.87 5.88 12.71
CA SER A 230 1.15 5.69 11.45
C SER A 230 1.46 6.81 10.46
N LEU A 231 2.12 6.45 9.35
CA LEU A 231 2.55 7.38 8.31
C LEU A 231 1.87 7.03 6.99
N MET A 232 1.19 7.99 6.37
CA MET A 232 0.56 7.83 5.06
C MET A 232 1.32 8.61 3.99
N ILE A 233 1.74 7.93 2.92
CA ILE A 233 2.38 8.52 1.75
C ILE A 233 1.35 8.66 0.63
N ASP A 234 0.89 9.88 0.37
CA ASP A 234 0.04 10.16 -0.79
C ASP A 234 0.91 10.48 -2.02
N ARG A 235 0.36 10.26 -3.22
CA ARG A 235 1.06 10.45 -4.50
C ARG A 235 2.32 9.58 -4.62
N ALA A 236 2.24 8.36 -4.11
CA ALA A 236 3.33 7.40 -4.06
C ALA A 236 3.91 7.04 -5.45
N GLU A 237 3.19 7.30 -6.55
CA GLU A 237 3.72 7.14 -7.90
C GLU A 237 4.94 8.05 -8.20
N THR A 238 5.11 9.11 -7.42
CA THR A 238 6.24 10.06 -7.54
C THR A 238 7.58 9.39 -7.23
N VAL A 239 7.58 8.36 -6.38
CA VAL A 239 8.79 7.62 -5.99
C VAL A 239 9.13 6.59 -7.06
N LEU A 240 10.39 6.50 -7.46
CA LEU A 240 10.88 5.53 -8.44
C LEU A 240 11.28 4.19 -7.79
N HIS A 241 11.53 3.16 -8.60
CA HIS A 241 12.22 1.96 -8.14
C HIS A 241 13.69 2.30 -7.86
N SER A 242 14.29 1.75 -6.78
CA SER A 242 15.72 1.98 -6.47
C SER A 242 16.63 1.36 -7.53
N HIS A 243 16.45 0.08 -7.81
CA HIS A 243 17.13 -0.62 -8.90
C HIS A 243 16.11 -1.42 -9.70
N PHE A 244 15.71 -0.89 -10.86
CA PHE A 244 14.73 -1.56 -11.70
C PHE A 244 15.29 -2.88 -12.27
N GLY A 245 14.57 -3.98 -12.05
CA GLY A 245 14.95 -5.31 -12.55
C GLY A 245 16.00 -6.04 -11.71
N ASP A 246 16.38 -5.51 -10.55
CA ASP A 246 17.27 -6.19 -9.61
C ASP A 246 16.57 -7.35 -8.87
N PHE A 247 17.31 -8.00 -7.97
CA PHE A 247 16.78 -9.10 -7.17
C PHE A 247 15.56 -8.68 -6.34
N HIS A 248 15.61 -7.54 -5.64
CA HIS A 248 14.54 -7.10 -4.75
C HIS A 248 13.28 -6.64 -5.49
N TYR A 249 13.44 -6.05 -6.67
CA TYR A 249 12.36 -5.79 -7.61
C TYR A 249 11.64 -7.10 -7.98
N TRP A 250 12.40 -8.13 -8.37
CA TRP A 250 11.80 -9.42 -8.73
C TRP A 250 11.20 -10.17 -7.54
N GLU A 251 11.76 -10.06 -6.34
CA GLU A 251 11.13 -10.60 -5.13
C GLU A 251 9.78 -9.94 -4.85
N ALA A 252 9.72 -8.60 -4.86
CA ALA A 252 8.48 -7.86 -4.69
C ALA A 252 7.46 -8.29 -5.75
N ARG A 253 7.87 -8.38 -7.02
CA ARG A 253 7.02 -8.80 -8.13
C ARG A 253 6.52 -10.24 -7.99
N ARG A 254 7.36 -11.18 -7.57
CA ARG A 254 7.04 -12.60 -7.39
C ARG A 254 6.15 -12.86 -6.19
N SER A 255 6.23 -12.01 -5.16
CA SER A 255 5.37 -12.08 -3.97
C SER A 255 3.88 -11.84 -4.29
N MET A 256 3.60 -11.03 -5.32
CA MET A 256 2.24 -10.69 -5.78
C MET A 256 1.57 -11.83 -6.58
N ARG A 257 1.36 -12.97 -5.93
CA ARG A 257 0.59 -14.09 -6.51
C ARG A 257 -0.90 -13.77 -6.51
N TYR A 258 -1.61 -14.16 -7.57
CA TYR A 258 -3.07 -14.00 -7.61
C TYR A 258 -3.75 -14.90 -6.58
N ALA A 259 -4.89 -14.43 -6.07
CA ALA A 259 -5.71 -15.17 -5.13
C ALA A 259 -6.12 -16.53 -5.72
N GLU A 260 -6.17 -17.56 -4.88
CA GLU A 260 -6.41 -18.95 -5.31
C GLU A 260 -7.70 -19.11 -6.11
N HIS A 261 -8.81 -18.54 -5.63
CA HIS A 261 -10.08 -18.61 -6.33
C HIS A 261 -10.05 -18.02 -7.75
N LEU A 262 -9.21 -17.00 -8.01
CA LEU A 262 -9.02 -16.45 -9.36
C LEU A 262 -8.21 -17.41 -10.25
N ARG A 263 -7.19 -18.05 -9.68
CA ARG A 263 -6.39 -19.07 -10.39
C ARG A 263 -7.25 -20.27 -10.76
N LEU A 264 -8.05 -20.78 -9.83
CA LEU A 264 -8.96 -21.91 -10.08
C LEU A 264 -9.95 -21.63 -11.21
N VAL A 265 -10.54 -20.43 -11.26
CA VAL A 265 -11.44 -20.04 -12.37
C VAL A 265 -10.69 -19.95 -13.70
N ALA A 266 -9.45 -19.42 -13.68
CA ALA A 266 -8.62 -19.36 -14.87
C ALA A 266 -8.20 -20.76 -15.37
N ASP A 267 -7.84 -21.67 -14.46
CA ASP A 267 -7.45 -23.03 -14.79
C ASP A 267 -8.63 -23.85 -15.31
N GLU A 268 -9.82 -23.65 -14.75
CA GLU A 268 -11.06 -24.23 -15.29
C GLU A 268 -11.33 -23.74 -16.72
N PHE A 269 -11.15 -22.44 -16.99
CA PHE A 269 -11.29 -21.89 -18.33
C PHE A 269 -10.26 -22.49 -19.30
N ARG A 270 -8.98 -22.53 -18.91
CA ARG A 270 -7.89 -23.14 -19.70
C ARG A 270 -8.20 -24.59 -20.05
N GLN A 271 -8.61 -25.38 -19.05
CA GLN A 271 -8.90 -26.80 -19.23
C GLN A 271 -10.11 -27.01 -20.16
N LYS A 272 -11.19 -26.24 -19.98
CA LYS A 272 -12.44 -26.42 -20.75
C LYS A 272 -12.43 -25.81 -22.14
N ARG A 273 -11.71 -24.71 -22.36
CA ARG A 273 -11.79 -23.90 -23.59
C ARG A 273 -10.53 -23.94 -24.43
N LEU A 274 -9.38 -24.15 -23.81
CA LEU A 274 -8.07 -24.06 -24.47
C LEU A 274 -7.31 -25.39 -24.43
N ASN A 275 -7.92 -26.45 -23.90
CA ASN A 275 -7.27 -27.75 -23.70
C ASN A 275 -5.88 -27.64 -23.02
N SER A 276 -5.75 -26.72 -22.05
CA SER A 276 -4.49 -26.34 -21.41
C SER A 276 -4.52 -26.62 -19.90
N ASN A 277 -3.40 -27.09 -19.34
CA ASN A 277 -3.20 -27.19 -17.89
C ASN A 277 -1.72 -27.25 -17.51
N ASP A 278 -1.41 -26.95 -16.25
CA ASP A 278 -0.03 -26.77 -15.79
C ASP A 278 0.89 -27.99 -15.98
N ARG A 279 0.34 -29.21 -15.95
CA ARG A 279 1.15 -30.41 -16.14
C ARG A 279 1.58 -30.59 -17.59
N ARG A 280 0.65 -30.40 -18.54
CA ARG A 280 0.94 -30.50 -19.98
C ARG A 280 1.75 -29.32 -20.48
N ASP A 281 1.47 -28.14 -19.94
CA ASP A 281 2.06 -26.89 -20.39
C ASP A 281 3.44 -26.61 -19.75
N GLY A 282 3.88 -27.45 -18.79
CA GLY A 282 5.14 -27.24 -18.05
C GLY A 282 5.11 -26.00 -17.13
N THR A 283 3.94 -25.48 -16.79
CA THR A 283 3.76 -24.23 -16.03
C THR A 283 3.48 -24.42 -14.55
N LEU A 284 3.73 -25.61 -13.99
CA LEU A 284 3.56 -25.86 -12.55
C LEU A 284 4.49 -24.97 -11.73
N ILE A 285 3.92 -24.22 -10.79
CA ILE A 285 4.63 -23.34 -9.86
C ILE A 285 4.48 -23.88 -8.44
N SER A 286 5.55 -23.83 -7.64
CA SER A 286 5.56 -24.25 -6.23
C SER A 286 4.64 -23.41 -5.34
N ASP A 287 4.24 -23.90 -4.17
CA ASP A 287 3.32 -23.20 -3.26
C ASP A 287 3.84 -21.88 -2.70
N SER A 288 5.15 -21.79 -2.40
CA SER A 288 5.82 -20.54 -2.04
C SER A 288 6.57 -19.97 -3.25
N TRP A 289 6.51 -18.65 -3.44
CA TRP A 289 7.28 -17.99 -4.49
C TRP A 289 8.78 -18.06 -4.24
N LYS A 290 9.21 -18.16 -2.97
CA LYS A 290 10.62 -18.26 -2.60
C LYS A 290 11.28 -19.54 -3.08
N THR A 291 10.53 -20.63 -3.18
CA THR A 291 11.03 -21.93 -3.66
C THR A 291 10.89 -22.10 -5.17
N THR A 292 10.14 -21.23 -5.85
CA THR A 292 10.00 -21.30 -7.31
C THR A 292 11.35 -20.98 -7.96
N ARG A 293 11.92 -21.97 -8.66
CA ARG A 293 13.07 -21.82 -9.55
C ARG A 293 12.67 -22.43 -10.89
N LYS A 294 12.87 -21.67 -11.95
CA LYS A 294 12.53 -22.02 -13.33
C LYS A 294 13.59 -21.43 -14.24
N GLU A 295 14.12 -22.24 -15.13
CA GLU A 295 15.01 -21.80 -16.18
C GLU A 295 14.22 -21.31 -17.40
N HIS A 296 14.89 -20.48 -18.20
CA HIS A 296 14.30 -20.01 -19.45
C HIS A 296 14.07 -21.20 -20.39
N GLY A 297 12.85 -21.32 -20.91
CA GLY A 297 12.46 -22.42 -21.80
C GLY A 297 11.83 -23.64 -21.14
N GLU A 298 11.77 -23.72 -19.80
CA GLU A 298 11.06 -24.83 -19.12
C GLU A 298 9.54 -24.80 -19.30
N ALA A 299 8.97 -23.60 -19.39
CA ALA A 299 7.53 -23.41 -19.55
C ALA A 299 7.19 -23.44 -21.04
N GLN A 300 6.54 -24.52 -21.48
CA GLN A 300 6.11 -24.68 -22.88
C GLN A 300 4.88 -23.81 -23.19
N GLY A 301 3.96 -23.68 -22.23
CA GLY A 301 2.66 -23.04 -22.43
C GLY A 301 1.64 -23.97 -23.11
N GLY A 302 0.37 -23.54 -23.10
CA GLY A 302 -0.69 -24.26 -23.82
C GLY A 302 -0.66 -23.96 -25.31
N ASP A 303 -1.31 -24.82 -26.11
CA ASP A 303 -1.38 -24.71 -27.57
C ASP A 303 -2.42 -23.65 -28.00
N TYR A 304 -2.13 -22.39 -27.71
CA TYR A 304 -2.92 -21.24 -28.10
C TYR A 304 -2.09 -19.96 -28.09
N ILE A 305 -2.53 -18.98 -28.88
CA ILE A 305 -1.95 -17.63 -28.89
C ILE A 305 -2.79 -16.73 -27.97
N CYS A 306 -2.13 -15.86 -27.21
CA CYS A 306 -2.77 -14.88 -26.34
C CYS A 306 -2.41 -13.46 -26.76
N VAL A 307 -3.42 -12.61 -26.94
CA VAL A 307 -3.24 -11.21 -27.34
C VAL A 307 -3.94 -10.31 -26.32
N HIS A 308 -3.18 -9.43 -25.68
CA HIS A 308 -3.74 -8.36 -24.86
C HIS A 308 -3.97 -7.11 -25.73
N TRP A 309 -5.19 -6.96 -26.24
CA TRP A 309 -5.54 -5.86 -27.14
C TRP A 309 -6.08 -4.64 -26.38
N ARG A 310 -5.17 -3.73 -26.00
CA ARG A 310 -5.51 -2.49 -25.28
C ARG A 310 -6.13 -1.45 -26.20
N ARG A 311 -7.42 -1.17 -26.02
CA ARG A 311 -8.18 -0.18 -26.80
C ARG A 311 -8.78 0.90 -25.90
N ARG A 312 -10.11 1.12 -25.92
CA ARG A 312 -10.82 2.14 -25.12
C ARG A 312 -10.14 3.52 -25.22
N ASP A 313 -9.72 4.12 -24.12
CA ASP A 313 -9.02 5.41 -24.03
C ASP A 313 -7.76 5.48 -24.91
N PHE A 314 -7.03 4.38 -25.11
CA PHE A 314 -5.86 4.35 -26.01
C PHE A 314 -6.23 4.69 -27.46
N VAL A 315 -7.47 4.44 -27.89
CA VAL A 315 -7.93 4.83 -29.23
C VAL A 315 -7.97 6.35 -29.38
N ARG A 316 -8.09 7.11 -28.29
CA ARG A 316 -8.14 8.57 -28.32
C ARG A 316 -6.77 9.19 -28.08
N SER A 317 -5.97 8.65 -27.17
CA SER A 317 -4.68 9.23 -26.76
C SER A 317 -3.46 8.63 -27.45
N HIS A 318 -3.56 7.41 -28.00
CA HIS A 318 -2.45 6.63 -28.56
C HIS A 318 -2.85 5.95 -29.88
N SER A 319 -3.71 6.58 -30.69
CA SER A 319 -4.24 5.97 -31.92
C SER A 319 -3.14 5.63 -32.94
N ALA A 320 -2.03 6.35 -32.92
CA ALA A 320 -0.89 6.11 -33.80
C ALA A 320 -0.05 4.90 -33.37
N ASP A 321 -0.11 4.50 -32.10
CA ASP A 321 0.72 3.45 -31.51
C ASP A 321 0.01 2.08 -31.47
N ILE A 322 -1.24 2.00 -31.93
CA ILE A 322 -2.05 0.78 -31.87
C ILE A 322 -2.57 0.37 -33.25
N PRO A 323 -2.65 -0.95 -33.55
CA PRO A 323 -3.17 -1.42 -34.83
C PRO A 323 -4.68 -1.17 -34.98
N SER A 324 -5.12 -1.04 -36.23
CA SER A 324 -6.54 -1.07 -36.60
C SER A 324 -7.13 -2.47 -36.37
N ILE A 325 -8.46 -2.61 -36.49
CA ILE A 325 -9.11 -3.93 -36.37
C ILE A 325 -8.58 -4.89 -37.45
N SER A 326 -8.48 -4.44 -38.70
CA SER A 326 -7.93 -5.23 -39.79
C SER A 326 -6.46 -5.54 -39.59
N GLY A 327 -5.66 -4.56 -39.14
CA GLY A 327 -4.24 -4.76 -38.87
C GLY A 327 -3.98 -5.76 -37.74
N THR A 328 -4.82 -5.78 -36.70
CA THR A 328 -4.74 -6.82 -35.65
C THR A 328 -5.10 -8.21 -36.20
N ALA A 329 -6.14 -8.31 -37.03
CA ALA A 329 -6.52 -9.59 -37.63
C ALA A 329 -5.41 -10.17 -38.52
N GLU A 330 -4.78 -9.31 -39.33
CA GLU A 330 -3.64 -9.68 -40.18
C GLU A 330 -2.46 -10.17 -39.33
N GLN A 331 -2.08 -9.43 -38.28
CA GLN A 331 -0.99 -9.82 -37.37
C GLN A 331 -1.25 -11.15 -36.66
N VAL A 332 -2.48 -11.42 -36.22
CA VAL A 332 -2.80 -12.67 -35.52
C VAL A 332 -2.87 -13.85 -36.49
N SER A 333 -3.22 -13.62 -37.76
CA SER A 333 -3.36 -14.70 -38.75
C SER A 333 -2.05 -15.33 -39.21
N VAL A 334 -0.92 -14.67 -38.96
CA VAL A 334 0.42 -15.10 -39.40
C VAL A 334 1.28 -15.67 -38.27
N LEU A 335 0.74 -15.70 -37.04
CA LEU A 335 1.34 -16.34 -35.87
C LEU A 335 0.89 -17.79 -35.79
#